data_AF-A0A0B8NK96-F1
#
_entry.id   AF-A0A0B8NK96-F1
#
_cell.length_a   1.000
_cell.length_b   1.000
_cell.length_c   1.000
_cell.angle_alpha   90.00
_cell.angle_beta   90.00
_cell.angle_gamma   90.00
#
_symmetry.space_group_name_H-M   'P 1'
#
loop_
_entity.id
_entity.type
_entity.pdbx_description
1 polymer ?
#
loop_
_entity_poly.entity_id
_entity_poly.type
_entity_poly.pdbx_seq_one_letter_code
_entity_poly.pdbx_strand_id
1 'polypeptide(L)'
;MIPYTLRQLEVFTSIAKASSLSEAANTLFLSKAATSLALNELEKQLGHTLFDRINNRLVLNQEGSKLLPVADEVLNRARDISSLLSNEKILSGELKLGASNTIGNQLLPILIRDFNQSHQANIEFTIELSNSLELANKVIDYQLDMAFIESGEDSDKLSRSPFGHDKMCVICSIDSPLLSLQTPTLTDLEDHHWIMRESGSGSRDYFTQHIANNLQTWHKRFELNSSEASLPACLQDLG
;
A
#
# COMPACT_ATOMS: atom_id res chain seq x y z
N MET A 1 -3.30 -20.59 32.53
CA MET A 1 -2.92 -21.18 31.23
C MET A 1 -3.56 -20.31 30.16
N ILE A 2 -2.83 -19.91 29.12
CA ILE A 2 -3.40 -19.13 28.01
C ILE A 2 -4.34 -20.08 27.26
N PRO A 3 -5.63 -19.74 27.07
CA PRO A 3 -6.61 -20.69 26.54
C PRO A 3 -6.50 -20.92 25.04
N TYR A 4 -5.76 -20.07 24.32
CA TYR A 4 -5.56 -20.10 22.87
C TYR A 4 -4.09 -20.34 22.49
N THR A 5 -3.87 -20.70 21.23
CA THR A 5 -2.56 -21.06 20.68
C THR A 5 -2.06 -20.01 19.67
N LEU A 6 -0.74 -19.94 19.47
CA LEU A 6 -0.16 -19.11 18.40
C LEU A 6 -0.70 -19.51 17.02
N ARG A 7 -0.92 -20.80 16.77
CA ARG A 7 -1.48 -21.28 15.50
C ARG A 7 -2.90 -20.76 15.24
N GLN A 8 -3.72 -20.64 16.28
CA GLN A 8 -5.06 -20.05 16.15
C GLN A 8 -4.97 -18.54 15.86
N LEU A 9 -4.01 -17.84 16.48
CA LEU A 9 -3.74 -16.44 16.15
C LEU A 9 -3.25 -16.28 14.70
N GLU A 10 -2.37 -17.16 14.21
CA GLU A 10 -1.94 -17.18 12.79
C GLU A 10 -3.12 -17.37 11.84
N VAL A 11 -4.05 -18.28 12.17
CA VAL A 11 -5.27 -18.48 11.40
C VAL A 11 -6.12 -17.22 11.37
N PHE A 12 -6.35 -16.61 12.53
CA PHE A 12 -7.12 -15.37 12.62
C PHE A 12 -6.51 -14.23 11.81
N THR A 13 -5.22 -13.96 11.99
CA THR A 13 -4.53 -12.86 11.26
C THR A 13 -4.46 -13.13 9.76
N SER A 14 -4.24 -14.39 9.34
CA SER A 14 -4.27 -14.78 7.93
C SER A 14 -5.65 -14.56 7.29
N ILE A 15 -6.75 -14.89 7.99
CA ILE A 15 -8.11 -14.64 7.51
C ILE A 15 -8.38 -13.13 7.43
N ALA A 16 -7.93 -12.35 8.42
CA ALA A 16 -8.12 -10.91 8.44
C ALA A 16 -7.41 -10.19 7.27
N LYS A 17 -6.26 -10.71 6.84
CA LYS A 17 -5.45 -10.14 5.75
C LYS A 17 -5.82 -10.67 4.35
N ALA A 18 -6.50 -11.82 4.27
CA ALA A 18 -6.85 -12.47 3.00
C ALA A 18 -8.19 -11.96 2.43
N SER A 19 -8.35 -12.05 1.11
CA SER A 19 -9.62 -11.73 0.44
C SER A 19 -10.66 -12.84 0.61
N SER A 20 -10.25 -14.04 1.00
CA SER A 20 -11.15 -15.16 1.28
C SER A 20 -10.56 -16.19 2.26
N LEU A 21 -11.44 -16.97 2.90
CA LEU A 21 -11.04 -18.12 3.74
C LEU A 21 -10.21 -19.15 2.95
N SER A 22 -10.44 -19.27 1.64
CA SER A 22 -9.71 -20.21 0.79
C SER A 22 -8.24 -19.78 0.62
N GLU A 23 -8.03 -18.49 0.43
CA GLU A 23 -6.72 -17.89 0.30
C GLU A 23 -5.94 -17.99 1.61
N ALA A 24 -6.57 -17.64 2.74
CA ALA A 24 -5.96 -17.79 4.07
C ALA A 24 -5.51 -19.24 4.36
N ALA A 25 -6.37 -20.21 3.99
CA ALA A 25 -6.06 -21.64 4.15
C ALA A 25 -4.84 -22.05 3.30
N ASN A 26 -4.77 -21.58 2.04
CA ASN A 26 -3.64 -21.85 1.16
C ASN A 26 -2.33 -21.26 1.70
N THR A 27 -2.35 -20.00 2.15
CA THR A 27 -1.19 -19.32 2.75
C THR A 27 -0.63 -20.07 3.95
N LEU A 28 -1.51 -20.69 4.74
CA LEU A 28 -1.13 -21.45 5.93
C LEU A 28 -0.87 -22.94 5.66
N PHE A 29 -0.97 -23.38 4.41
CA PHE A 29 -0.91 -24.78 4.00
C PHE A 29 -1.90 -25.68 4.76
N LEU A 30 -3.13 -25.18 4.96
CA LEU A 30 -4.21 -25.86 5.66
C LEU A 30 -5.40 -26.12 4.73
N SER A 31 -6.27 -27.05 5.14
CA SER A 31 -7.60 -27.18 4.52
C SER A 31 -8.53 -26.06 4.99
N LYS A 32 -9.54 -25.72 4.17
CA LYS A 32 -10.60 -24.76 4.57
C LYS A 32 -11.31 -25.17 5.85
N ALA A 33 -11.54 -26.47 6.04
CA ALA A 33 -12.17 -27.02 7.23
C ALA A 33 -11.31 -26.84 8.48
N ALA A 34 -10.00 -27.12 8.39
CA ALA A 34 -9.06 -26.91 9.50
C ALA A 34 -8.94 -25.42 9.87
N THR A 35 -8.88 -24.55 8.86
CA THR A 35 -8.82 -23.09 9.04
C THR A 35 -10.08 -22.57 9.72
N SER A 36 -11.27 -23.01 9.28
CA SER A 36 -12.56 -22.67 9.91
C SER A 36 -12.66 -23.18 11.35
N LEU A 37 -12.24 -24.43 11.60
CA LEU A 37 -12.26 -25.03 12.93
C LEU A 37 -11.38 -24.24 13.92
N ALA A 38 -10.14 -23.92 13.53
CA ALA A 38 -9.22 -23.16 14.36
C ALA A 38 -9.75 -21.75 14.69
N LEU A 39 -10.39 -21.07 13.73
CA LEU A 39 -11.05 -19.80 13.98
C LEU A 39 -12.20 -19.95 14.99
N ASN A 40 -13.10 -20.91 14.78
CA ASN A 40 -14.24 -21.13 15.68
C ASN A 40 -13.80 -21.48 17.11
N GLU A 41 -12.73 -22.26 17.26
CA GLU A 41 -12.16 -22.58 18.58
C GLU A 41 -11.57 -21.34 19.26
N LEU A 42 -10.87 -20.48 18.52
CA LEU A 42 -10.36 -19.22 19.05
C LEU A 42 -11.50 -18.32 19.54
N GLU A 43 -12.52 -18.11 18.70
CA GLU A 43 -13.71 -17.32 19.06
C GLU A 43 -14.41 -17.88 20.29
N LYS A 44 -14.54 -19.21 20.38
CA LYS A 44 -15.12 -19.88 21.55
C LYS A 44 -14.30 -19.67 22.82
N GLN A 45 -12.96 -19.71 22.72
CA GLN A 45 -12.06 -19.51 23.86
C GLN A 45 -12.04 -18.05 24.33
N LEU A 46 -12.20 -17.10 23.39
CA LEU A 46 -12.29 -15.67 23.69
C LEU A 46 -13.70 -15.23 24.11
N GLY A 47 -14.73 -16.01 23.79
CA GLY A 47 -16.13 -15.69 24.11
C GLY A 47 -16.78 -14.67 23.16
N HIS A 48 -16.12 -14.33 22.06
CA HIS A 48 -16.56 -13.33 21.08
C HIS A 48 -16.30 -13.81 19.65
N THR A 49 -17.23 -13.50 18.74
CA THR A 49 -16.96 -13.60 17.30
C THR A 49 -16.03 -12.45 16.88
N LEU A 50 -15.10 -12.73 15.99
CA LEU A 50 -14.10 -11.79 15.48
C LEU A 50 -14.43 -11.32 14.06
N PHE A 51 -15.31 -12.05 13.37
CA PHE A 51 -15.80 -11.73 12.03
C PHE A 51 -17.33 -11.75 11.97
N ASP A 52 -17.89 -10.82 11.22
CA ASP A 52 -19.28 -10.84 10.78
C ASP A 52 -19.39 -11.53 9.42
N ARG A 53 -20.54 -12.16 9.16
CA ARG A 53 -20.83 -12.77 7.84
C ARG A 53 -21.73 -11.84 7.03
N ILE A 54 -21.15 -11.15 6.06
CA ILE A 54 -21.87 -10.25 5.15
C ILE A 54 -21.75 -10.80 3.73
N ASN A 55 -22.88 -11.08 3.08
CA ASN A 55 -22.92 -11.63 1.71
C ASN A 55 -22.01 -12.85 1.52
N ASN A 56 -22.01 -13.77 2.50
CA ASN A 56 -21.20 -14.98 2.53
C ASN A 56 -19.67 -14.73 2.57
N ARG A 57 -19.24 -13.52 2.95
CA ARG A 57 -17.84 -13.16 3.22
C ARG A 57 -17.65 -12.89 4.71
N LEU A 58 -16.48 -13.27 5.23
CA LEU A 58 -16.04 -12.90 6.56
C LEU A 58 -15.51 -11.46 6.51
N VAL A 59 -16.07 -10.59 7.34
CA VAL A 59 -15.64 -9.20 7.47
C VAL A 59 -15.23 -8.99 8.92
N LEU A 60 -14.03 -8.45 9.14
CA LEU A 60 -13.53 -8.23 10.49
C LEU A 60 -14.49 -7.32 11.26
N ASN A 61 -14.95 -7.76 12.43
CA ASN A 61 -15.86 -6.96 13.26
C ASN A 61 -15.08 -6.13 14.28
N GLN A 62 -15.79 -5.41 15.16
CA GLN A 62 -15.17 -4.54 16.15
C GLN A 62 -14.19 -5.26 17.08
N GLU A 63 -14.52 -6.48 17.53
CA GLU A 63 -13.65 -7.26 18.41
C GLU A 63 -12.45 -7.83 17.65
N GLY A 64 -12.66 -8.28 16.41
CA GLY A 64 -11.58 -8.64 15.49
C GLY A 64 -10.62 -7.48 15.23
N SER A 65 -11.13 -6.27 14.98
CA SER A 65 -10.31 -5.07 14.75
C SER A 65 -9.47 -4.69 15.96
N LYS A 66 -9.97 -4.90 17.18
CA LYS A 66 -9.18 -4.69 18.41
C LYS A 66 -8.10 -5.75 18.57
N LEU A 67 -8.40 -7.01 18.23
CA LEU A 67 -7.48 -8.13 18.40
C LEU A 67 -6.35 -8.13 17.36
N LEU A 68 -6.63 -7.75 16.12
CA LEU A 68 -5.68 -7.81 15.00
C LEU A 68 -4.29 -7.20 15.30
N PRO A 69 -4.17 -5.94 15.76
CA PRO A 69 -2.86 -5.36 16.08
C PRO A 69 -2.09 -6.17 17.13
N VAL A 70 -2.79 -6.62 18.18
CA VAL A 70 -2.16 -7.36 19.29
C VAL A 70 -1.75 -8.76 18.86
N ALA A 71 -2.59 -9.45 18.08
CA ALA A 71 -2.29 -10.76 17.55
C ALA A 71 -1.09 -10.71 16.59
N ASP A 72 -1.03 -9.69 15.73
CA ASP A 72 0.10 -9.48 14.82
C ASP A 72 1.41 -9.23 15.60
N GLU A 73 1.40 -8.35 16.61
CA GLU A 73 2.57 -8.10 17.46
C GLU A 73 3.05 -9.37 18.17
N VAL A 74 2.14 -10.14 18.76
CA VAL A 74 2.47 -11.40 19.45
C VAL A 74 3.11 -12.40 18.50
N LEU A 75 2.57 -12.53 17.28
CA LEU A 75 3.12 -13.43 16.27
C LEU A 75 4.50 -12.98 15.79
N ASN A 76 4.71 -11.67 15.57
CA ASN A 76 6.01 -11.13 15.20
C ASN A 76 7.06 -11.42 16.29
N ARG A 77 6.74 -11.13 17.56
CA ARG A 77 7.62 -11.46 18.69
C ARG A 77 7.90 -12.96 18.81
N ALA A 78 6.91 -13.80 18.53
CA ALA A 78 7.10 -15.25 18.55
C ALA A 78 8.07 -15.72 17.45
N ARG A 79 8.02 -15.12 16.24
CA ARG A 79 8.98 -15.40 15.17
C ARG A 79 10.39 -14.97 15.54
N ASP A 80 10.53 -13.82 16.22
CA ASP A 80 11.81 -13.29 16.69
C ASP A 80 12.52 -14.20 17.70
N ILE A 81 11.80 -15.08 18.41
CA ILE A 81 12.44 -16.03 19.35
C ILE A 81 13.49 -16.89 18.62
N SER A 82 13.22 -17.26 17.37
CA SER A 82 14.17 -18.05 16.58
C SER A 82 15.39 -17.23 16.13
N SER A 83 15.21 -15.93 15.85
CA SER A 83 16.31 -15.04 15.46
C SER A 83 17.21 -14.66 16.64
N LEU A 84 16.68 -14.59 17.86
CA LEU A 84 17.46 -14.32 19.09
C LEU A 84 18.53 -15.37 19.40
N LEU A 85 18.36 -16.60 18.93
CA LEU A 85 19.31 -17.70 19.12
C LEU A 85 20.35 -17.78 17.99
N SER A 86 20.23 -16.94 16.97
CA SER A 86 21.25 -16.82 15.93
C SER A 86 22.44 -16.00 16.47
N ASN A 87 23.67 -16.52 16.30
CA ASN A 87 24.90 -15.84 16.73
C ASN A 87 25.29 -14.65 15.83
N GLU A 88 24.48 -14.36 14.80
CA GLU A 88 24.73 -13.30 13.84
C GLU A 88 23.90 -12.07 14.22
N LYS A 89 24.54 -10.92 14.41
CA LYS A 89 23.85 -9.62 14.59
C LYS A 89 23.24 -9.10 13.27
N ILE A 90 22.84 -10.01 12.39
CA ILE A 90 22.28 -9.69 11.08
C ILE A 90 20.80 -9.43 11.26
N LEU A 91 20.37 -8.22 10.89
CA LEU A 91 18.96 -7.89 10.85
C LEU A 91 18.30 -8.74 9.75
N SER A 92 17.41 -9.65 10.11
CA SER A 92 16.82 -10.61 9.19
C SER A 92 15.31 -10.74 9.40
N GLY A 93 14.60 -11.20 8.37
CA GLY A 93 13.15 -11.33 8.38
C GLY A 93 12.54 -11.02 7.02
N GLU A 94 11.25 -10.72 7.01
CA GLU A 94 10.49 -10.33 5.83
C GLU A 94 9.91 -8.93 6.04
N LEU A 95 9.90 -8.09 5.00
CA LEU A 95 9.19 -6.81 4.97
C LEU A 95 8.31 -6.73 3.71
N LYS A 96 7.03 -6.45 3.92
CA LYS A 96 6.03 -6.23 2.88
C LYS A 96 5.82 -4.73 2.69
N LEU A 97 6.35 -4.21 1.59
CA LEU A 97 6.35 -2.79 1.29
C LEU A 97 5.38 -2.49 0.15
N GLY A 98 4.59 -1.44 0.30
CA GLY A 98 3.86 -0.80 -0.79
C GLY A 98 4.66 0.37 -1.35
N ALA A 99 4.61 0.60 -2.65
CA ALA A 99 5.11 1.85 -3.23
C ALA A 99 4.29 2.29 -4.44
N SER A 100 4.14 3.61 -4.61
CA SER A 100 3.65 4.13 -5.89
C SER A 100 4.59 3.71 -7.03
N ASN A 101 4.10 3.71 -8.28
CA ASN A 101 4.93 3.36 -9.44
C ASN A 101 6.25 4.17 -9.49
N THR A 102 6.17 5.49 -9.28
CA THR A 102 7.35 6.37 -9.33
C THR A 102 8.35 6.01 -8.23
N ILE A 103 7.88 5.85 -6.99
CA ILE A 103 8.76 5.56 -5.84
C ILE A 103 9.33 4.14 -5.94
N GLY A 104 8.48 3.16 -6.26
CA GLY A 104 8.85 1.76 -6.37
C GLY A 104 9.86 1.48 -7.47
N ASN A 105 9.69 2.11 -8.64
CA ASN A 105 10.58 1.87 -9.78
C ASN A 105 11.91 2.65 -9.69
N GLN A 106 11.92 3.81 -9.03
CA GLN A 106 13.08 4.72 -9.07
C GLN A 106 13.83 4.84 -7.74
N LEU A 107 13.11 4.87 -6.61
CA LEU A 107 13.70 5.21 -5.30
C LEU A 107 13.89 3.98 -4.40
N LEU A 108 12.91 3.08 -4.36
CA LEU A 108 12.92 1.96 -3.41
C LEU A 108 14.14 1.04 -3.57
N PRO A 109 14.64 0.71 -4.78
CA PRO A 109 15.85 -0.09 -4.95
C PRO A 109 17.09 0.58 -4.35
N ILE A 110 17.19 1.91 -4.43
CA ILE A 110 18.28 2.70 -3.84
C ILE A 110 18.19 2.65 -2.31
N LEU A 111 17.00 2.90 -1.76
CA LEU A 111 16.75 2.88 -0.32
C LEU A 111 17.04 1.51 0.30
N ILE A 112 16.60 0.42 -0.35
CA ILE A 112 16.84 -0.95 0.11
C ILE A 112 18.32 -1.30 0.10
N ARG A 113 19.06 -0.92 -0.96
CA ARG A 113 20.51 -1.13 -1.02
C ARG A 113 21.22 -0.43 0.14
N ASP A 114 20.92 0.85 0.35
CA ASP A 114 21.57 1.67 1.37
C ASP A 114 21.22 1.19 2.78
N PHE A 115 19.97 0.75 3.00
CA PHE A 115 19.52 0.12 4.23
C PHE A 115 20.27 -1.18 4.54
N ASN A 116 20.35 -2.10 3.57
CA ASN A 116 21.03 -3.39 3.74
C ASN A 116 22.52 -3.21 4.06
N GLN A 117 23.19 -2.27 3.40
CA GLN A 117 24.60 -1.95 3.65
C GLN A 117 24.82 -1.36 5.05
N SER A 118 23.95 -0.44 5.47
CA SER A 118 24.11 0.28 6.73
C SER A 118 23.83 -0.59 7.97
N HIS A 119 22.97 -1.59 7.83
CA HIS A 119 22.49 -2.40 8.96
C HIS A 119 22.96 -3.85 8.92
N GLN A 120 23.79 -4.24 7.94
CA GLN A 120 24.15 -5.65 7.69
C GLN A 120 22.89 -6.52 7.68
N ALA A 121 21.89 -6.11 6.88
CA ALA A 121 20.58 -6.73 6.87
C ALA A 121 20.47 -7.81 5.78
N ASN A 122 19.80 -8.91 6.12
CA ASN A 122 19.37 -9.97 5.24
C ASN A 122 17.85 -10.10 5.32
N ILE A 123 17.16 -9.08 4.80
CA ILE A 123 15.70 -9.02 4.78
C ILE A 123 15.19 -9.43 3.40
N GLU A 124 14.18 -10.28 3.39
CA GLU A 124 13.37 -10.55 2.20
C GLU A 124 12.34 -9.44 2.02
N PHE A 125 12.42 -8.71 0.91
CA PHE A 125 11.48 -7.63 0.61
C PHE A 125 10.45 -8.11 -0.41
N THR A 126 9.18 -8.07 -0.03
CA THR A 126 8.06 -8.20 -0.97
C THR A 126 7.53 -6.81 -1.27
N ILE A 127 7.57 -6.39 -2.55
CA ILE A 127 7.16 -5.05 -2.96
C ILE A 127 5.89 -5.13 -3.80
N GLU A 128 4.86 -4.39 -3.39
CA GLU A 128 3.64 -4.20 -4.17
C GLU A 128 3.57 -2.78 -4.74
N LEU A 129 3.32 -2.68 -6.04
CA LEU A 129 3.11 -1.41 -6.73
C LEU A 129 1.62 -1.17 -6.96
N SER A 130 1.10 -0.06 -6.43
CA SER A 130 -0.27 0.40 -6.71
C SER A 130 -0.38 1.92 -6.51
N ASN A 131 -1.59 2.47 -6.64
CA ASN A 131 -1.88 3.86 -6.31
C ASN A 131 -1.89 4.10 -4.80
N SER A 132 -1.75 5.36 -4.42
CA SER A 132 -1.53 5.77 -3.04
C SER A 132 -2.69 5.39 -2.12
N LEU A 133 -3.93 5.49 -2.60
CA LEU A 133 -5.13 5.12 -1.85
C LEU A 133 -5.20 3.62 -1.55
N GLU A 134 -4.97 2.77 -2.54
CA GLU A 134 -4.97 1.32 -2.37
C GLU A 134 -3.89 0.86 -1.39
N LEU A 135 -2.68 1.40 -1.53
CA LEU A 135 -1.57 1.07 -0.64
C LEU A 135 -1.85 1.51 0.81
N ALA A 136 -2.42 2.69 1.01
CA ALA A 136 -2.82 3.17 2.34
C ALA A 136 -3.84 2.22 3.00
N ASN A 137 -4.85 1.78 2.25
CA ASN A 137 -5.82 0.80 2.74
C ASN A 137 -5.18 -0.54 3.07
N LYS A 138 -4.24 -1.02 2.25
CA LYS A 138 -3.51 -2.26 2.53
C LYS A 138 -2.65 -2.21 3.78
N VAL A 139 -2.09 -1.04 4.13
CA VAL A 139 -1.41 -0.85 5.43
C VAL A 139 -2.41 -0.87 6.58
N ILE A 140 -3.56 -0.18 6.43
CA ILE A 140 -4.64 -0.20 7.44
C ILE A 140 -5.13 -1.63 7.71
N ASP A 141 -5.20 -2.44 6.66
CA ASP A 141 -5.68 -3.82 6.71
C ASP A 141 -4.57 -4.83 7.08
N TYR A 142 -3.38 -4.36 7.48
CA TYR A 142 -2.22 -5.17 7.87
C TYR A 142 -1.72 -6.13 6.77
N GLN A 143 -2.05 -5.86 5.51
CA GLN A 143 -1.55 -6.60 4.34
C GLN A 143 -0.12 -6.17 3.96
N LEU A 144 0.20 -4.91 4.22
CA LEU A 144 1.53 -4.31 4.06
C LEU A 144 2.03 -3.77 5.40
N ASP A 145 3.33 -3.82 5.64
CA ASP A 145 3.97 -3.28 6.84
C ASP A 145 4.15 -1.75 6.73
N MET A 146 4.45 -1.27 5.51
CA MET A 146 4.65 0.14 5.21
C MET A 146 4.33 0.44 3.75
N ALA A 147 3.90 1.66 3.45
CA ALA A 147 3.76 2.14 2.09
C ALA A 147 4.49 3.47 1.86
N PHE A 148 5.14 3.61 0.72
CA PHE A 148 5.77 4.84 0.26
C PHE A 148 4.90 5.48 -0.83
N ILE A 149 4.30 6.63 -0.52
CA ILE A 149 3.29 7.29 -1.34
C ILE A 149 3.51 8.80 -1.38
N GLU A 150 3.01 9.46 -2.43
CA GLU A 150 3.12 10.91 -2.62
C GLU A 150 2.09 11.70 -1.81
N SER A 151 0.87 11.17 -1.69
CA SER A 151 -0.21 11.75 -0.91
C SER A 151 -1.22 10.69 -0.49
N GLY A 152 -2.11 11.01 0.44
CA GLY A 152 -3.21 10.14 0.84
C GLY A 152 -4.11 10.84 1.86
N GLU A 153 -5.32 10.34 2.08
CA GLU A 153 -6.27 10.93 3.02
C GLU A 153 -5.82 10.74 4.47
N ASP A 154 -5.85 11.79 5.29
CA ASP A 154 -5.50 11.66 6.70
C ASP A 154 -6.39 10.64 7.40
N SER A 155 -5.76 9.77 8.18
CA SER A 155 -6.44 8.69 8.90
C SER A 155 -5.77 8.50 10.25
N ASP A 156 -6.56 8.49 11.32
CA ASP A 156 -6.09 8.19 12.68
C ASP A 156 -5.54 6.76 12.83
N LYS A 157 -5.75 5.92 11.81
CA LYS A 157 -5.23 4.54 11.73
C LYS A 157 -3.82 4.46 11.13
N LEU A 158 -3.29 5.55 10.57
CA LEU A 158 -2.01 5.57 9.90
C LEU A 158 -1.07 6.59 10.55
N SER A 159 0.16 6.15 10.84
CA SER A 159 1.26 7.07 11.13
C SER A 159 1.98 7.43 9.84
N ARG A 160 2.27 8.72 9.64
CA ARG A 160 2.91 9.24 8.44
C ARG A 160 4.15 10.05 8.79
N SER A 161 5.22 9.83 8.05
CA SER A 161 6.46 10.59 8.18
C SER A 161 6.98 10.98 6.79
N PRO A 162 7.20 12.27 6.51
CA PRO A 162 7.88 12.70 5.29
C PRO A 162 9.28 12.08 5.21
N PHE A 163 9.62 11.43 4.10
CA PHE A 163 10.94 10.83 3.88
C PHE A 163 11.74 11.49 2.75
N GLY A 164 11.10 12.37 1.97
CA GLY A 164 11.71 13.05 0.83
C GLY A 164 10.77 14.10 0.26
N HIS A 165 11.29 14.88 -0.69
CA HIS A 165 10.53 15.85 -1.46
C HIS A 165 10.84 15.66 -2.93
N ASP A 166 9.84 15.87 -3.78
CA ASP A 166 9.97 15.88 -5.23
C ASP A 166 9.23 17.09 -5.82
N LYS A 167 9.46 17.38 -7.09
CA LYS A 167 8.81 18.47 -7.83
C LYS A 167 8.00 17.88 -8.98
N MET A 168 6.69 18.13 -8.96
CA MET A 168 5.81 17.82 -10.09
C MET A 168 5.95 18.88 -11.18
N CYS A 169 6.14 18.43 -12.42
CA CYS A 169 6.28 19.30 -13.59
C CYS A 169 5.16 19.02 -14.60
N VAL A 170 4.77 20.04 -15.36
CA VAL A 170 3.91 19.89 -16.54
C VAL A 170 4.80 19.44 -17.70
N ILE A 171 4.34 18.43 -18.44
CA ILE A 171 4.99 17.91 -19.64
C ILE A 171 4.03 18.13 -20.80
N CYS A 172 4.54 18.53 -21.96
CA CYS A 172 3.76 18.71 -23.18
C CYS A 172 4.54 18.17 -24.39
N SER A 173 3.83 17.93 -25.49
CA SER A 173 4.43 17.60 -26.79
C SER A 173 5.37 18.70 -27.27
N ILE A 174 6.36 18.33 -28.09
CA ILE A 174 7.26 19.29 -28.75
C ILE A 174 6.52 20.23 -29.72
N ASP A 175 5.32 19.85 -30.14
CA ASP A 175 4.46 20.64 -31.02
C ASP A 175 3.49 21.54 -30.23
N SER A 176 3.55 21.52 -28.89
CA SER A 176 2.64 22.29 -28.04
C SER A 176 2.88 23.81 -28.17
N PRO A 177 1.82 24.64 -28.23
CA PRO A 177 1.95 26.10 -28.23
C PRO A 177 2.62 26.62 -26.95
N LEU A 178 2.57 25.87 -25.85
CA LEU A 178 3.18 26.22 -24.57
C LEU A 178 4.69 26.41 -24.67
N LEU A 179 5.37 25.75 -25.62
CA LEU A 179 6.82 25.89 -25.83
C LEU A 179 7.21 27.23 -26.43
N SER A 180 6.27 28.00 -26.98
CA SER A 180 6.52 29.36 -27.46
C SER A 180 6.58 30.40 -26.33
N LEU A 181 6.14 30.03 -25.13
CA LEU A 181 6.09 30.91 -23.96
C LEU A 181 7.40 30.84 -23.17
N GLN A 182 7.97 32.00 -22.81
CA GLN A 182 9.18 32.05 -21.97
C GLN A 182 8.91 31.71 -20.51
N THR A 183 7.72 32.00 -20.00
CA THR A 183 7.33 31.73 -18.60
C THR A 183 5.84 31.41 -18.57
N PRO A 184 5.47 30.14 -18.82
CA PRO A 184 4.07 29.71 -18.76
C PRO A 184 3.45 29.99 -17.39
N THR A 185 2.21 30.45 -17.40
CA THR A 185 1.37 30.69 -16.23
C THR A 185 0.26 29.64 -16.13
N LEU A 186 -0.49 29.61 -15.02
CA LEU A 186 -1.64 28.71 -14.91
C LEU A 186 -2.71 28.99 -15.98
N THR A 187 -2.95 30.26 -16.32
CA THR A 187 -3.93 30.64 -17.35
C THR A 187 -3.57 30.10 -18.73
N ASP A 188 -2.27 29.97 -19.04
CA ASP A 188 -1.83 29.40 -20.31
C ASP A 188 -2.19 27.91 -20.44
N LEU A 189 -2.52 27.24 -19.33
CA LEU A 189 -2.95 25.84 -19.30
C LEU A 189 -4.46 25.65 -19.46
N GLU A 190 -5.23 26.73 -19.54
CA GLU A 190 -6.68 26.65 -19.81
C GLU A 190 -6.96 26.03 -21.18
N ASP A 191 -8.13 25.41 -21.31
CA ASP A 191 -8.62 24.75 -22.52
C ASP A 191 -7.75 23.59 -23.07
N HIS A 192 -6.65 23.25 -22.38
CA HIS A 192 -5.81 22.12 -22.77
C HIS A 192 -6.44 20.78 -22.37
N HIS A 193 -6.06 19.77 -23.14
CA HIS A 193 -6.35 18.39 -22.83
C HIS A 193 -5.25 17.81 -21.95
N TRP A 194 -5.65 17.02 -20.95
CA TRP A 194 -4.74 16.44 -19.97
C TRP A 194 -4.78 14.91 -20.02
N ILE A 195 -3.60 14.30 -20.00
CA ILE A 195 -3.41 12.90 -19.64
C ILE A 195 -3.34 12.80 -18.12
N MET A 196 -4.34 12.16 -17.53
CA MET A 196 -4.48 12.06 -16.08
C MET A 196 -4.07 10.68 -15.58
N ARG A 197 -3.59 10.64 -14.33
CA ARG A 197 -3.50 9.40 -13.57
C ARG A 197 -4.88 8.90 -13.14
N GLU A 198 -4.96 7.63 -12.78
CA GLU A 198 -6.13 6.97 -12.21
C GLU A 198 -6.60 7.63 -10.90
N SER A 199 -7.86 7.39 -10.53
CA SER A 199 -8.40 7.86 -9.26
C SER A 199 -7.69 7.17 -8.09
N GLY A 200 -7.38 7.91 -7.01
CA GLY A 200 -6.59 7.41 -5.88
C GLY A 200 -5.06 7.54 -6.06
N SER A 201 -4.61 8.03 -7.21
CA SER A 201 -3.19 8.37 -7.45
C SER A 201 -2.81 9.67 -6.76
N GLY A 202 -1.74 9.66 -5.96
CA GLY A 202 -1.33 10.87 -5.27
C GLY A 202 -0.90 12.02 -6.18
N SER A 203 -0.29 11.69 -7.33
CA SER A 203 0.04 12.70 -8.35
C SER A 203 -1.22 13.36 -8.97
N ARG A 204 -2.32 12.61 -9.12
CA ARG A 204 -3.61 13.17 -9.56
C ARG A 204 -4.22 14.07 -8.49
N ASP A 205 -4.16 13.65 -7.23
CA ASP A 205 -4.68 14.45 -6.13
C ASP A 205 -3.92 15.78 -6.02
N TYR A 206 -2.60 15.72 -6.10
CA TYR A 206 -1.73 16.90 -6.11
C TYR A 206 -2.05 17.83 -7.30
N PHE A 207 -2.17 17.28 -8.51
CA PHE A 207 -2.61 18.05 -9.69
C PHE A 207 -3.98 18.72 -9.46
N THR A 208 -4.93 17.97 -8.91
CA THR A 208 -6.29 18.48 -8.72
C THR A 208 -6.29 19.66 -7.74
N GLN A 209 -5.59 19.50 -6.62
CA GLN A 209 -5.51 20.51 -5.55
C GLN A 209 -4.77 21.78 -6.00
N HIS A 210 -3.68 21.64 -6.75
CA HIS A 210 -2.78 22.76 -7.04
C HIS A 210 -2.94 23.36 -8.45
N ILE A 211 -3.42 22.60 -9.43
CA ILE A 211 -3.59 23.05 -10.82
C ILE A 211 -5.07 23.12 -11.18
N ALA A 212 -5.78 21.99 -11.19
CA ALA A 212 -7.12 21.89 -11.76
C ALA A 212 -8.14 22.85 -11.12
N ASN A 213 -8.09 23.00 -9.79
CA ASN A 213 -8.97 23.91 -9.05
C ASN A 213 -8.72 25.40 -9.34
N ASN A 214 -7.59 25.74 -9.97
CA ASN A 214 -7.21 27.09 -10.35
C ASN A 214 -7.43 27.38 -11.85
N LEU A 215 -7.89 26.39 -12.63
CA LEU A 215 -8.23 26.56 -14.05
C LEU A 215 -9.75 26.72 -14.20
N GLN A 216 -10.20 27.66 -15.04
CA GLN A 216 -11.63 27.78 -15.34
C GLN A 216 -12.13 26.64 -16.23
N THR A 217 -11.30 26.24 -17.19
CA THR A 217 -11.62 25.22 -18.19
C THR A 217 -10.42 24.31 -18.40
N TRP A 218 -10.65 22.99 -18.32
CA TRP A 218 -9.68 21.96 -18.69
C TRP A 218 -10.41 20.65 -18.98
N HIS A 219 -9.78 19.78 -19.76
CA HIS A 219 -10.43 18.53 -20.19
C HIS A 219 -9.52 17.32 -19.98
N LYS A 220 -9.95 16.37 -19.14
CA LYS A 220 -9.34 15.04 -19.12
C LYS A 220 -9.59 14.34 -20.46
N ARG A 221 -8.51 13.98 -21.17
CA ARG A 221 -8.61 13.24 -22.44
C ARG A 221 -8.28 11.76 -22.25
N PHE A 222 -7.25 11.45 -21.46
CA PHE A 222 -6.88 10.08 -21.11
C PHE A 222 -6.80 9.91 -19.60
N GLU A 223 -7.03 8.67 -19.16
CA GLU A 223 -6.74 8.22 -17.81
C GLU A 223 -5.86 6.97 -17.92
N LEU A 224 -4.67 7.00 -17.32
CA LEU A 224 -3.67 5.94 -17.37
C LEU A 224 -3.16 5.64 -15.97
N ASN A 225 -2.92 4.37 -15.66
CA ASN A 225 -2.45 3.95 -14.33
C ASN A 225 -0.92 3.83 -14.21
N SER A 226 -0.18 4.27 -15.23
CA SER A 226 1.28 4.21 -15.29
C SER A 226 1.86 5.50 -15.87
N SER A 227 2.89 6.01 -15.20
CA SER A 227 3.68 7.14 -15.70
C SER A 227 4.45 6.76 -16.97
N GLU A 228 4.90 5.50 -17.10
CA GLU A 228 5.56 5.00 -18.31
C GLU A 228 4.64 5.00 -19.53
N ALA A 229 3.31 4.88 -19.33
CA ALA A 229 2.33 4.99 -20.42
C ALA A 229 1.96 6.45 -20.73
N SER A 230 2.00 7.33 -19.72
CA SER A 230 1.60 8.73 -19.86
C SER A 230 2.56 9.53 -20.73
N LEU A 231 3.87 9.29 -20.60
CA LEU A 231 4.88 10.02 -21.36
C LEU A 231 4.83 9.74 -22.87
N PRO A 232 4.76 8.49 -23.36
CA PRO A 232 4.56 8.21 -24.78
C PRO A 232 3.28 8.81 -25.35
N ALA A 233 2.18 8.83 -24.59
CA ALA A 233 0.94 9.46 -25.03
C ALA A 233 1.12 10.98 -25.21
N CYS A 234 1.78 11.64 -24.26
CA CYS A 234 2.08 13.07 -24.34
C CYS A 234 2.97 13.39 -25.56
N LEU A 235 3.97 12.55 -25.84
CA LEU A 235 4.83 12.67 -27.03
C LEU A 235 4.09 12.54 -28.36
N GLN A 236 2.88 11.97 -28.37
CA GLN A 236 2.02 11.84 -29.56
C GLN A 236 0.93 12.93 -29.61
N ASP A 237 1.07 14.02 -28.84
CA ASP A 237 0.12 15.13 -28.76
C ASP A 237 -1.30 14.70 -28.35
N LEU A 238 -1.38 13.63 -27.55
CA LEU A 238 -2.64 13.12 -27.01
C LEU A 238 -3.11 13.88 -25.76
N GLY A 239 -2.43 14.96 -25.38
CA GLY A 239 -2.67 15.80 -24.21
C GLY A 239 -1.54 15.72 -23.19
#